data_AF-A0A518HV70-F1
#
_entry.id   AF-A0A518HV70-F1
#
_cell.length_a   1.000
_cell.length_b   1.000
_cell.length_c   1.000
_cell.angle_alpha   90.00
_cell.angle_beta   90.00
_cell.angle_gamma   90.00
#
_symmetry.space_group_name_H-M   'P 1'
#
loop_
_entity.id
_entity.type
_entity.pdbx_description
1 polymer ?
#
loop_
_entity_poly.entity_id
_entity_poly.type
_entity_poly.pdbx_seq_one_letter_code
_entity_poly.pdbx_strand_id
1 'polypeptide(L)' 'MSTQWFYMASGWIRKARRIGPISEADLLSRIDKGQIDPATLVQSSKTRNKWIPMNKVGPAMERWRRSHPEDAKKTAP' A
#
# COMPACT_ATOMS: atom_id res chain seq x y z
N MET A 1 1.98 -5.26 -20.10
CA MET A 1 3.01 -5.54 -19.06
C MET A 1 2.41 -5.27 -17.69
N SER A 2 2.46 -6.21 -16.76
CA SER A 2 1.99 -6.01 -15.38
C SER A 2 3.01 -5.18 -14.60
N THR A 3 2.57 -4.12 -13.91
CA THR A 3 3.45 -3.34 -13.02
C THR A 3 3.83 -4.18 -11.80
N GLN A 4 5.13 -4.29 -11.54
CA GLN A 4 5.67 -4.93 -10.34
C GLN A 4 5.72 -3.92 -9.20
N TRP A 5 5.22 -4.32 -8.04
CA TRP A 5 5.18 -3.50 -6.84
C TRP A 5 6.00 -4.11 -5.72
N PHE A 6 6.55 -3.24 -4.87
CA PHE A 6 7.16 -3.57 -3.61
C PHE A 6 6.50 -2.76 -2.49
N TYR A 7 6.46 -3.31 -1.28
CA TYR A 7 6.03 -2.57 -0.09
C TYR A 7 6.91 -2.89 1.12
N MET A 8 6.95 -1.98 2.10
CA MET A 8 7.67 -2.18 3.36
C MET A 8 6.70 -2.71 4.41
N ALA A 9 6.80 -4.00 4.74
CA ALA A 9 6.05 -4.60 5.84
C ALA A 9 6.68 -4.24 7.18
N SER A 10 5.89 -3.74 8.12
CA SER A 10 6.25 -3.61 9.54
C SER A 10 5.72 -4.80 10.31
N GLY A 11 6.60 -5.67 10.80
CA GLY A 11 6.24 -6.78 11.69
C GLY A 11 6.38 -6.41 13.17
N TRP A 12 5.84 -7.25 14.07
CA TRP A 12 5.91 -7.09 15.52
C TRP A 12 7.34 -7.07 16.11
N ILE A 13 8.35 -7.53 15.35
CA ILE A 13 9.76 -7.46 15.75
C ILE A 13 10.47 -6.45 14.82
N ARG A 14 10.23 -5.16 15.08
CA ARG A 14 11.01 -3.93 14.78
C ARG A 14 11.79 -3.75 13.47
N LYS A 15 11.79 -4.70 12.52
CA LYS A 15 12.57 -4.61 11.28
C LYS A 15 11.62 -4.49 10.10
N ALA A 16 11.60 -3.33 9.48
CA ALA A 16 10.88 -3.11 8.24
C ALA A 16 11.47 -4.04 7.15
N ARG A 17 10.64 -4.87 6.54
CA ARG A 17 11.04 -5.83 5.51
C ARG A 17 10.45 -5.43 4.16
N ARG A 18 11.29 -5.38 3.13
CA ARG A 18 10.85 -5.24 1.74
C ARG A 18 10.17 -6.52 1.27
N ILE A 19 8.94 -6.41 0.79
CA ILE A 19 8.16 -7.50 0.17
C ILE A 19 7.94 -7.17 -1.31
N GLY A 20 8.20 -8.12 -2.20
CA GLY A 20 8.01 -7.99 -3.65
C GLY A 20 9.11 -8.67 -4.47
N PRO A 21 9.01 -8.64 -5.82
CA PRO A 21 7.96 -8.00 -6.60
C PRO A 21 6.62 -8.75 -6.48
N ILE A 22 5.51 -8.02 -6.35
CA ILE A 22 4.14 -8.56 -6.44
C ILE A 22 3.38 -7.88 -7.58
N SER A 23 2.31 -8.51 -8.04
CA SER A 23 1.43 -7.88 -9.03
C SER A 23 0.64 -6.71 -8.43
N GLU A 24 0.14 -5.82 -9.29
CA GLU A 24 -0.80 -4.78 -8.85
C GLU A 24 -2.07 -5.38 -8.23
N ALA A 25 -2.57 -6.50 -8.77
CA ALA A 25 -3.72 -7.20 -8.20
C ALA A 25 -3.44 -7.71 -6.76
N ASP A 26 -2.26 -8.27 -6.52
CA ASP A 26 -1.85 -8.73 -5.18
C ASP A 26 -1.69 -7.56 -4.21
N LEU A 27 -1.08 -6.45 -4.65
CA LEU A 27 -0.96 -5.24 -3.84
C LEU A 27 -2.33 -4.78 -3.36
N LEU A 28 -3.28 -4.70 -4.29
CA LEU A 28 -4.64 -4.27 -4.01
C LEU A 28 -5.39 -5.28 -3.12
N SER A 29 -5.19 -6.59 -3.31
CA SER A 29 -5.76 -7.62 -2.41
C SER A 29 -5.22 -7.49 -0.98
N ARG A 30 -3.96 -7.11 -0.80
CA ARG A 30 -3.35 -6.88 0.52
C ARG A 30 -3.88 -5.62 1.18
N ILE A 31 -4.12 -4.57 0.39
CA ILE A 31 -4.82 -3.36 0.84
C ILE A 31 -6.19 -3.77 1.39
N ASP A 32 -7.00 -4.50 0.63
CA ASP A 32 -8.35 -4.93 1.05
C ASP A 32 -8.35 -5.79 2.33
N LYS A 33 -7.26 -6.52 2.59
CA LYS A 33 -7.09 -7.36 3.80
C LYS A 33 -6.57 -6.58 5.02
N GLY A 34 -6.37 -5.27 4.92
CA GLY A 34 -5.79 -4.46 6.00
C GLY A 34 -4.30 -4.76 6.27
N GLN A 35 -3.57 -5.33 5.30
CA GLN A 35 -2.14 -5.62 5.45
C GLN A 35 -1.24 -4.45 5.04
N ILE A 36 -1.81 -3.46 4.36
CA ILE A 36 -1.14 -2.27 3.85
C ILE A 36 -1.98 -1.07 4.26
N ASP A 37 -1.39 -0.23 5.10
CA ASP A 37 -2.00 1.00 5.60
C ASP A 37 -1.62 2.19 4.73
N PRO A 38 -2.36 3.32 4.80
CA PRO A 38 -2.05 4.52 4.03
C PRO A 38 -0.61 5.04 4.23
N ALA A 39 0.00 4.78 5.39
CA ALA A 39 1.38 5.14 5.70
C ALA A 39 2.44 4.14 5.18
N THR A 40 2.03 2.93 4.77
CA THR A 40 2.96 1.91 4.27
C THR A 40 3.71 2.43 3.04
N LEU A 41 5.04 2.33 3.05
CA LEU A 41 5.85 2.71 1.90
C LEU A 41 5.72 1.68 0.78
N VAL A 42 5.44 2.16 -0.43
CA VAL A 42 5.30 1.37 -1.66
C VAL A 42 6.24 1.90 -2.76
N GLN A 43 6.65 1.02 -3.66
CA GLN A 43 7.54 1.34 -4.78
C GLN A 43 7.13 0.56 -6.03
N SER A 44 7.15 1.21 -7.19
CA SER A 44 7.04 0.58 -8.51
C SER A 44 7.59 1.50 -9.60
N SER A 45 7.54 1.05 -10.86
CA SER A 45 7.82 1.93 -12.00
C SER A 45 6.88 3.15 -12.04
N LYS A 46 5.62 3.00 -11.59
CA LYS A 46 4.64 4.10 -11.50
C LYS A 46 5.03 5.15 -10.44
N THR A 47 5.84 4.78 -9.44
CA THR A 47 6.38 5.71 -8.44
C THR A 47 7.77 6.24 -8.82
N ARG A 48 8.17 6.11 -10.10
CA ARG A 48 9.53 6.41 -10.57
C ARG A 48 10.61 5.70 -9.75
N ASN A 49 10.30 4.47 -9.31
CA ASN A 49 11.14 3.66 -8.43
C ASN A 49 11.49 4.36 -7.10
N LYS A 50 10.68 5.31 -6.63
CA LYS A 50 10.82 5.92 -5.29
C LYS A 50 9.91 5.22 -4.28
N TRP A 51 10.37 5.11 -3.05
CA TRP A 51 9.55 4.73 -1.91
C TRP A 51 8.67 5.91 -1.51
N ILE A 52 7.36 5.75 -1.62
CA ILE A 52 6.38 6.77 -1.21
C ILE A 52 5.31 6.13 -0.33
N PRO A 53 4.69 6.87 0.60
CA PRO A 53 3.54 6.36 1.35
C PRO A 53 2.39 5.99 0.41
N MET A 54 1.65 4.92 0.72
CA MET A 54 0.54 4.41 -0.08
C MET A 54 -0.55 5.47 -0.30
N ASN A 55 -0.76 6.39 0.66
CA ASN A 55 -1.71 7.50 0.52
C ASN A 55 -1.38 8.51 -0.61
N LYS A 56 -0.16 8.49 -1.15
CA LYS A 56 0.23 9.29 -2.33
C LYS A 56 -0.10 8.57 -3.65
N VAL A 57 -0.49 7.30 -3.61
CA VAL A 57 -0.91 6.52 -4.77
C VAL A 57 -2.44 6.59 -4.87
N GLY A 58 -2.95 7.49 -5.72
CA GLY A 58 -4.39 7.78 -5.85
C GLY A 58 -5.29 6.54 -5.97
N PRO A 59 -5.07 5.65 -6.96
CA PRO A 59 -5.89 4.44 -7.11
C PRO A 59 -5.84 3.47 -5.93
N ALA A 60 -4.69 3.38 -5.25
CA ALA A 60 -4.53 2.54 -4.07
C ALA A 60 -5.26 3.13 -2.86
N MET A 61 -5.15 4.45 -2.66
CA MET A 61 -5.84 5.16 -1.58
C MET A 61 -7.36 5.13 -1.77
N GLU A 62 -7.85 5.28 -3.00
CA GLU A 62 -9.27 5.17 -3.31
C GLU A 62 -9.80 3.76 -2.97
N ARG A 63 -9.06 2.72 -3.32
CA ARG A 63 -9.43 1.34 -2.97
C ARG A 63 -9.43 1.12 -1.46
N TRP A 64 -8.41 1.59 -0.75
CA TRP A 64 -8.33 1.48 0.71
C TRP A 64 -9.55 2.12 1.39
N ARG A 65 -9.96 3.33 0.97
CA ARG A 65 -11.16 4.00 1.52
C ARG A 65 -12.45 3.21 1.29
N ARG A 66 -12.56 2.52 0.15
CA ARG A 66 -13.73 1.69 -0.18
C ARG A 66 -13.76 0.40 0.65
N SER A 67 -12.62 -0.23 0.92
CA SER A 67 -12.52 -1.46 1.72
C SER A 67 -12.45 -1.23 3.23
N HIS A 68 -12.13 -0.01 3.69
CA HIS A 68 -11.99 0.35 5.11
C HIS A 68 -12.85 1.58 5.48
N PRO A 69 -14.18 1.51 5.32
CA PRO A 69 -15.06 2.68 5.48
C PRO A 69 -15.06 3.26 6.91
N GLU A 70 -14.84 2.43 7.93
CA GLU A 70 -14.83 2.88 9.33
C GLU A 70 -13.53 3.60 9.72
N ASP A 71 -12.40 3.24 9.09
CA ASP A 71 -11.10 3.90 9.33
C ASP A 71 -10.89 5.12 8.44
N ALA A 72 -11.54 5.15 7.28
CA ALA A 72 -11.61 6.35 6.43
C ALA A 72 -12.27 7.54 7.14
N LYS A 73 -13.29 7.29 7.98
CA LYS A 73 -13.95 8.34 8.78
C LYS A 73 -13.02 8.96 9.83
N LYS A 74 -12.04 8.21 10.35
CA LYS A 74 -11.07 8.70 11.35
C LYS A 74 -9.92 9.52 10.76
N THR A 75 -9.73 9.45 9.45
CA THR A 75 -8.62 10.10 8.72
C THR A 75 -9.07 11.30 7.89
N ALA A 76 -10.36 11.65 7.92
CA ALA A 76 -10.88 12.92 7.40
C ALA A 76 -10.60 14.03 8.42
N PRO A 77 -10.02 15.18 8.01
CA PRO A 77 -9.81 16.33 8.89
C PRO A 77 -11.12 16.97 9.36
#